data_AF-A0A7S2VIZ4-F1
#
_entry.id   AF-A0A7S2VIZ4-F1
#
_cell.length_a   1.000
_cell.length_b   1.000
_cell.length_c   1.000
_cell.angle_alpha   90.00
_cell.angle_beta   90.00
_cell.angle_gamma   90.00
#
_symmetry.space_group_name_H-M   'P 1'
#
loop_
_entity.id
_entity.type
_entity.pdbx_description
1 polymer ?
#
loop_
_entity_poly.entity_id
_entity_poly.type
_entity_poly.pdbx_seq_one_letter_code
_entity_poly.pdbx_strand_id
1 'polypeptide(L)'
;GIVRIVGNEATSSNGAGLYLTDRSRGVIDDVIVADNHALNGFGGGVYVSAASELNALRSRIESNSAQRGGGIFVAHLSELQVVDTSVNANKAVEVGGGLFIGALL
;
A
#
# COMPACT_ATOMS: atom_id res chain seq x y z
N GLY A 1 11.02 -19.43 1.09
CA GLY A 1 10.42 -18.93 2.34
C GLY A 1 9.65 -17.68 2.00
N ILE A 2 8.48 -17.48 2.60
CA ILE A 2 7.62 -16.32 2.31
C ILE A 2 8.36 -15.03 2.70
N VAL A 3 8.37 -14.03 1.81
CA VAL A 3 8.95 -12.71 2.07
C VAL A 3 7.95 -11.89 2.90
N ARG A 4 8.46 -11.16 3.90
CA ARG A 4 7.65 -10.37 4.84
C ARG A 4 8.17 -8.94 4.91
N ILE A 5 7.28 -7.98 4.70
CA ILE A 5 7.52 -6.54 4.91
C ILE A 5 6.58 -6.13 6.05
N VAL A 6 7.11 -6.15 7.27
CA VAL A 6 6.26 -6.04 8.47
C VAL A 6 6.82 -5.14 9.55
N GLY A 7 5.94 -4.47 10.30
CA GLY A 7 6.31 -3.71 11.50
C GLY A 7 7.05 -2.40 11.20
N ASN A 8 6.91 -1.85 10.00
CA ASN A 8 7.56 -0.59 9.64
C ASN A 8 6.68 0.61 10.01
N GLU A 9 7.31 1.71 10.41
CA GLU A 9 6.63 2.96 10.75
C GLU A 9 7.19 4.13 9.94
N ALA A 10 6.29 4.87 9.27
CA ALA A 10 6.58 6.14 8.62
C ALA A 10 5.87 7.26 9.38
N THR A 11 6.62 8.03 10.16
CA THR A 11 6.06 9.09 11.02
C THR A 11 5.58 10.31 10.23
N SER A 12 6.31 10.66 9.16
CA SER A 12 6.07 11.86 8.33
C SER A 12 6.14 11.56 6.82
N SER A 13 5.92 10.31 6.43
CA SER A 13 5.98 9.85 5.03
C SER A 13 4.85 8.86 4.72
N ASN A 14 4.73 8.49 3.45
CA ASN A 14 3.78 7.52 2.92
C ASN A 14 4.43 6.14 2.76
N GLY A 15 3.64 5.10 2.57
CA GLY A 15 4.14 3.79 2.13
C GLY A 15 5.07 3.14 3.14
N ALA A 16 4.63 2.97 4.39
CA ALA A 16 5.50 2.49 5.47
C ALA A 16 6.12 1.12 5.16
N GLY A 17 5.40 0.24 4.46
CA GLY A 17 5.97 -0.99 3.91
C GLY A 17 6.67 -0.78 2.56
N LEU A 18 5.95 -0.23 1.57
CA LEU A 18 6.44 0.00 0.22
C LEU A 18 6.03 1.39 -0.28
N TYR A 19 6.98 2.13 -0.83
CA TYR A 19 6.79 3.47 -1.38
C TYR A 19 7.22 3.49 -2.86
N LEU A 20 6.23 3.47 -3.76
CA LEU A 20 6.42 3.48 -5.22
C LEU A 20 6.03 4.85 -5.77
N THR A 21 7.04 5.61 -6.18
CA THR A 21 6.90 6.93 -6.83
C THR A 21 7.78 7.01 -8.08
N ASP A 22 7.68 8.11 -8.82
CA ASP A 22 8.60 8.49 -9.90
C ASP A 22 8.72 7.43 -11.01
N ARG A 23 7.58 6.95 -11.51
CA ARG A 23 7.48 5.93 -12.58
C ARG A 23 8.15 4.60 -12.21
N SER A 24 8.08 4.23 -10.94
CA SER A 24 8.61 2.95 -10.48
C SER A 24 7.61 1.81 -10.73
N ARG A 25 8.14 0.59 -10.81
CA ARG A 25 7.36 -0.62 -11.00
C ARG A 25 7.66 -1.61 -9.88
N GLY A 26 6.67 -1.90 -9.07
CA GLY A 26 6.73 -2.89 -8.01
C GLY A 26 6.01 -4.18 -8.40
N VAL A 27 6.63 -5.32 -8.09
CA VAL A 27 5.96 -6.63 -8.15
C VAL A 27 6.12 -7.29 -6.79
N ILE A 28 5.00 -7.66 -6.18
CA ILE A 28 4.98 -8.52 -4.99
C ILE A 28 4.26 -9.81 -5.34
N ASP A 29 4.94 -10.93 -5.13
CA ASP A 29 4.45 -12.27 -5.44
C ASP A 29 4.74 -13.20 -4.27
N ASP A 30 3.70 -13.77 -3.67
CA ASP A 30 3.78 -14.56 -2.43
C ASP A 30 4.47 -13.79 -1.27
N VAL A 31 4.02 -12.54 -1.06
CA VAL A 31 4.54 -11.63 -0.04
C VAL A 31 3.47 -11.28 0.99
N ILE A 32 3.90 -11.12 2.24
CA ILE A 32 3.08 -10.54 3.31
C ILE A 32 3.55 -9.12 3.59
N VAL A 33 2.65 -8.14 3.41
CA VAL A 33 2.84 -6.74 3.82
C VAL A 33 1.89 -6.48 4.99
N ALA A 34 2.40 -6.47 6.22
CA ALA A 34 1.54 -6.42 7.40
C ALA A 34 2.04 -5.56 8.55
N ASP A 35 1.11 -5.04 9.35
CA ASP A 35 1.42 -4.26 10.56
C ASP A 35 2.36 -3.07 10.27
N ASN A 36 2.19 -2.42 9.12
CA ASN A 36 2.93 -1.20 8.76
C ASN A 36 2.05 0.04 8.97
N HIS A 37 2.67 1.12 9.46
CA HIS A 37 1.96 2.30 9.95
C HIS A 37 2.52 3.60 9.34
N ALA A 38 1.75 4.23 8.46
CA ALA A 38 2.02 5.59 7.97
C ALA A 38 1.21 6.61 8.78
N LEU A 39 1.73 7.04 9.94
CA LEU A 39 0.96 7.74 10.98
C LEU A 39 0.24 9.01 10.48
N ASN A 40 0.95 9.81 9.69
CA ASN A 40 0.45 11.05 9.10
C ASN A 40 0.46 11.00 7.56
N GLY A 41 0.64 9.82 6.98
CA GLY A 41 0.77 9.61 5.54
C GLY A 41 -0.34 8.74 4.96
N PHE A 42 -0.14 8.32 3.72
CA PHE A 42 -1.04 7.48 2.97
C PHE A 42 -0.40 6.13 2.64
N GLY A 43 -1.21 5.10 2.39
CA GLY A 43 -0.70 3.79 2.01
C GLY A 43 0.07 3.14 3.15
N GLY A 44 -0.62 2.69 4.20
CA GLY A 44 0.04 2.15 5.39
C GLY A 44 0.93 0.95 5.04
N GLY A 45 0.39 0.05 4.22
CA GLY A 45 1.17 -1.02 3.61
C GLY A 45 1.93 -0.51 2.39
N VAL A 46 1.19 -0.04 1.39
CA VAL A 46 1.75 0.32 0.09
C VAL A 46 1.22 1.66 -0.40
N TYR A 47 2.11 2.53 -0.84
CA TYR A 47 1.79 3.78 -1.51
C TYR A 47 2.27 3.73 -2.96
N VAL A 48 1.37 4.01 -3.91
CA VAL A 48 1.64 4.01 -5.36
C VAL A 48 1.20 5.34 -5.96
N SER A 49 2.15 6.10 -6.51
CA SER A 49 1.93 7.46 -7.01
C SER A 49 2.86 7.82 -8.16
N ALA A 50 2.63 8.98 -8.78
CA ALA A 50 3.44 9.55 -9.85
C ALA A 50 3.70 8.58 -11.02
N ALA A 51 2.61 8.10 -11.62
CA ALA A 51 2.60 7.16 -12.76
C ALA A 51 3.41 5.87 -12.48
N SER A 52 3.30 5.35 -11.26
CA SER A 52 3.93 4.10 -10.84
C SER A 52 2.95 2.95 -10.89
N GLU A 53 3.45 1.72 -10.85
CA GLU A 53 2.65 0.51 -10.98
C GLU A 53 2.96 -0.46 -9.85
N LEU A 54 1.92 -1.07 -9.27
CA LEU A 54 2.05 -2.23 -8.39
C LEU A 54 1.29 -3.42 -8.96
N ASN A 55 1.99 -4.55 -9.12
CA ASN A 55 1.39 -5.84 -9.37
C ASN A 55 1.49 -6.70 -8.11
N ALA A 56 0.35 -6.90 -7.43
CA ALA A 56 0.23 -7.74 -6.25
C ALA A 56 -0.39 -9.09 -6.62
N LEU A 57 0.41 -10.15 -6.51
CA LEU A 57 0.09 -11.52 -6.92
C LEU A 57 0.18 -12.44 -5.70
N ARG A 58 -0.84 -13.27 -5.46
CA ARG A 58 -0.81 -14.32 -4.40
C ARG A 58 -0.36 -13.81 -3.03
N SER A 59 -0.64 -12.55 -2.71
CA SER A 59 -0.06 -11.84 -1.58
C SER A 59 -1.10 -11.53 -0.52
N ARG A 60 -0.64 -11.06 0.64
CA ARG A 60 -1.50 -10.58 1.73
C ARG A 60 -1.05 -9.19 2.16
N ILE A 61 -1.96 -8.23 2.09
CA ILE A 61 -1.74 -6.87 2.58
C ILE A 61 -2.72 -6.65 3.72
N GLU A 62 -2.25 -6.72 4.97
CA GLU A 62 -3.13 -6.82 6.13
C GLU A 62 -2.68 -6.05 7.37
N SER A 63 -3.64 -5.62 8.20
CA SER A 63 -3.37 -4.93 9.46
C SER A 63 -2.50 -3.67 9.36
N ASN A 64 -2.41 -3.07 8.16
CA ASN A 64 -1.69 -1.83 7.96
C ASN A 64 -2.59 -0.63 8.25
N SER A 65 -2.00 0.52 8.58
CA SER A 65 -2.76 1.74 8.85
C SER A 65 -2.16 3.02 8.29
N ALA A 66 -3.03 3.94 7.88
CA ALA A 66 -2.65 5.27 7.36
C ALA A 66 -3.79 6.28 7.52
N GLN A 67 -3.58 7.54 7.10
CA GLN A 67 -4.67 8.52 6.97
C GLN A 67 -5.67 8.12 5.88
N ARG A 68 -5.17 7.69 4.71
CA ARG A 68 -5.95 7.16 3.59
C ARG A 68 -5.26 5.94 2.99
N GLY A 69 -6.04 4.98 2.53
CA GLY A 69 -5.48 3.75 1.97
C GLY A 69 -4.71 2.99 3.05
N GLY A 70 -5.40 2.50 4.08
CA GLY A 70 -4.75 1.82 5.20
C GLY A 70 -3.85 0.68 4.73
N GLY A 71 -4.35 -0.13 3.81
CA GLY A 71 -3.56 -1.15 3.10
C GLY A 71 -2.80 -0.53 1.94
N ILE A 72 -3.53 -0.11 0.91
CA ILE A 72 -2.95 0.42 -0.34
C ILE A 72 -3.56 1.78 -0.65
N PHE A 73 -2.70 2.71 -1.04
CA PHE A 73 -3.09 3.99 -1.64
C PHE A 73 -2.58 4.07 -3.08
N VAL A 74 -3.46 4.44 -4.02
CA VAL A 74 -3.13 4.61 -5.44
C VAL A 74 -3.67 5.96 -5.95
N ALA A 75 -2.82 6.78 -6.56
CA ALA A 75 -3.19 8.06 -7.17
C ALA A 75 -2.23 8.49 -8.29
N HIS A 76 -2.51 9.65 -8.91
CA HIS A 76 -1.62 10.32 -9.88
C HIS A 76 -1.21 9.45 -11.08
N LEU A 77 -2.21 8.97 -11.81
CA LEU A 77 -2.05 8.11 -13.00
C LEU A 77 -1.32 6.78 -12.71
N SER A 78 -1.26 6.36 -11.45
CA SER A 78 -0.70 5.08 -11.07
C SER A 78 -1.69 3.94 -11.24
N GLU A 79 -1.14 2.76 -11.43
CA GLU A 79 -1.87 1.53 -11.70
C GLU A 79 -1.68 0.51 -10.58
N LEU A 80 -2.73 -0.27 -10.34
CA LEU A 80 -2.73 -1.35 -9.38
C LEU A 80 -3.40 -2.58 -9.99
N GLN A 81 -2.66 -3.69 -10.03
CA GLN A 81 -3.21 -5.00 -10.31
C GLN A 81 -3.19 -5.85 -9.03
N VAL A 82 -4.34 -6.47 -8.71
CA VAL A 82 -4.48 -7.37 -7.56
C VAL A 82 -5.04 -8.70 -8.06
N VAL A 83 -4.24 -9.76 -7.99
CA VAL A 83 -4.61 -11.11 -8.43
C VAL A 83 -4.32 -12.09 -7.31
N ASP A 84 -5.30 -12.93 -6.96
CA ASP A 84 -5.22 -13.93 -5.89
C ASP A 84 -4.66 -13.37 -4.56
N THR A 85 -4.92 -12.10 -4.30
CA THR A 85 -4.31 -11.34 -3.19
C THR A 85 -5.41 -10.82 -2.27
N SER A 86 -5.19 -10.91 -0.96
CA SER A 86 -6.11 -10.34 0.03
C SER A 86 -5.65 -8.96 0.50
N VAL A 87 -6.58 -8.03 0.64
CA VAL A 87 -6.36 -6.70 1.24
C VAL A 87 -7.37 -6.51 2.37
N ASN A 88 -7.04 -7.01 3.57
CA ASN A 88 -7.97 -7.20 4.68
C ASN A 88 -7.46 -6.60 5.99
N ALA A 89 -8.36 -6.32 6.94
CA ALA A 89 -8.02 -5.83 8.29
C ALA A 89 -7.17 -4.54 8.34
N ASN A 90 -7.04 -3.82 7.23
CA ASN A 90 -6.33 -2.55 7.18
C ASN A 90 -7.24 -1.39 7.62
N LYS A 91 -6.66 -0.35 8.23
CA LYS A 91 -7.39 0.77 8.82
C LYS A 91 -6.95 2.11 8.23
N ALA A 92 -7.90 2.91 7.78
CA ALA A 92 -7.67 4.31 7.45
C ALA A 92 -8.32 5.20 8.51
N VAL A 93 -7.69 6.34 8.82
CA VAL A 93 -8.31 7.36 9.70
C VAL A 93 -9.44 8.06 8.96
N GLU A 94 -9.23 8.41 7.69
CA GLU A 94 -10.21 9.14 6.88
C GLU A 94 -11.02 8.19 5.99
N VAL A 95 -10.38 7.57 4.99
CA VAL A 95 -11.08 6.79 3.94
C VAL A 95 -10.22 5.68 3.34
N GLY A 96 -10.88 4.64 2.84
CA GLY A 96 -10.24 3.53 2.14
C GLY A 96 -9.40 2.65 3.07
N GLY A 97 -10.06 1.96 4.02
CA GLY A 97 -9.37 1.09 4.99
C GLY A 97 -8.49 0.05 4.30
N GLY A 98 -9.04 -0.74 3.39
CA GLY A 98 -8.28 -1.68 2.55
C GLY A 98 -7.53 -0.99 1.42
N LEU A 99 -8.27 -0.30 0.55
CA LEU A 99 -7.77 0.32 -0.66
C LEU A 99 -8.40 1.70 -0.81
N PHE A 100 -7.57 2.68 -1.18
CA PHE A 100 -8.01 3.98 -1.67
C PHE A 100 -7.49 4.18 -3.09
N ILE A 101 -8.40 4.46 -4.03
CA ILE A 101 -8.07 4.91 -5.40
C ILE A 101 -8.63 6.32 -5.54
N GLY A 102 -7.75 7.30 -5.75
CA GLY A 102 -8.15 8.69 -5.89
C GLY A 102 -7.59 9.33 -7.15
N ALA A 103 -8.41 10.13 -7.82
CA ALA A 103 -7.94 11.03 -8.87
C ALA A 103 -7.46 12.33 -8.20
N LEU A 104 -6.17 12.61 -8.28
CA LEU A 104 -5.62 13.95 -8.18
C LEU A 104 -4.90 14.21 -9.50
N LEU A 105 -5.43 15.19 -10.26
CA LEU A 105 -4.75 15.77 -11.42
C LEU A 105 -3.52 16.55 -10.95
#